data_AF-A0A2H0UBA1-F1
#
_entry.id   AF-A0A2H0UBA1-F1
#
_cell.length_a   1.000
_cell.length_b   1.000
_cell.length_c   1.000
_cell.angle_alpha   90.00
_cell.angle_beta   90.00
_cell.angle_gamma   90.00
#
_symmetry.space_group_name_H-M   'P 1'
#
loop_
_entity.id
_entity.type
_entity.pdbx_description
1 polymer ?
#
loop_
_entity_poly.entity_id
_entity_poly.type
_entity_poly.pdbx_seq_one_letter_code
_entity_poly.pdbx_strand_id
1 'polypeptide(L)'
;MKYARIIFVSVPLAVPAIALAAPQTFAGLVNVIVGYINIAIPVLITLGIVIYMYGVSTNILKFGDENREKFKAYFVWGILILFFMVSIWGILRLLQSTFNLPTG
;
A
#
# COMPACT_ATOMS: atom_id res chain seq x y z
N MET A 1 9.69 33.76 -30.36
CA MET A 1 11.09 33.28 -30.15
C MET A 1 11.64 33.48 -28.72
N LYS A 2 11.07 34.37 -27.88
CA LYS A 2 11.61 34.67 -26.53
C LYS A 2 11.41 33.54 -25.51
N TYR A 3 10.26 32.85 -25.54
CA TYR A 3 9.95 31.74 -24.62
C TYR A 3 10.72 30.45 -24.90
N ALA A 4 11.07 30.19 -26.17
CA ALA A 4 11.89 29.04 -26.55
C ALA A 4 13.30 29.13 -25.96
N ARG A 5 13.90 30.33 -25.89
CA ARG A 5 15.19 30.55 -25.22
C ARG A 5 15.13 30.39 -23.70
N ILE A 6 14.03 30.76 -23.06
CA ILE A 6 13.86 30.63 -21.60
C ILE A 6 13.73 29.14 -21.22
N ILE A 7 12.95 28.37 -21.98
CA ILE A 7 12.79 26.92 -21.78
C ILE A 7 14.12 26.19 -22.01
N PHE A 8 14.90 26.58 -23.03
CA PHE A 8 16.17 25.93 -23.35
C PHE A 8 17.27 26.15 -22.30
N VAL A 9 17.20 27.24 -21.52
CA VAL A 9 18.14 27.55 -20.43
C VAL A 9 17.69 26.95 -19.09
N SER A 10 16.38 26.84 -18.84
CA SER A 10 15.86 26.28 -17.58
C SER A 10 15.99 24.76 -17.48
N VAL A 11 15.89 24.04 -18.60
CA VAL A 11 15.98 22.56 -18.62
C VAL A 11 17.34 22.05 -18.12
N PRO A 12 18.51 22.52 -18.61
CA PRO A 12 19.80 22.03 -18.12
C PRO A 12 20.10 22.42 -16.67
N LEU A 13 19.40 23.39 -16.08
CA LEU A 13 19.51 23.74 -14.65
C LEU A 13 18.70 22.79 -13.75
N ALA A 14 17.65 22.15 -14.26
CA ALA A 14 16.85 21.17 -13.52
C ALA A 14 17.45 19.76 -13.52
N VAL A 15 18.30 19.43 -14.51
CA VAL A 15 18.93 18.11 -14.65
C VAL A 15 19.85 17.75 -13.47
N PRO A 16 20.75 18.65 -12.98
CA PRO A 16 21.58 18.36 -11.82
C PRO A 16 20.75 18.16 -10.55
N ALA A 17 19.65 18.91 -10.38
CA ALA A 17 18.81 18.80 -9.20
C ALA A 17 18.15 17.41 -9.08
N ILE A 18 17.73 16.82 -10.21
CA ILE A 18 17.14 15.48 -10.24
C ILE A 18 18.23 14.40 -10.04
N ALA A 19 19.39 14.57 -10.67
CA ALA A 19 20.50 13.63 -10.55
C ALA A 19 21.10 13.58 -9.13
N LEU A 20 21.15 14.72 -8.44
CA LEU A 20 21.62 14.83 -7.05
C LEU A 20 20.60 14.28 -6.03
N ALA A 21 19.31 14.26 -6.37
CA ALA A 21 18.25 13.68 -5.53
C ALA A 21 18.09 12.17 -5.71
N ALA A 22 18.70 11.59 -6.75
CA ALA A 22 18.66 10.15 -6.99
C ALA A 22 19.54 9.40 -5.97
N PRO A 23 19.07 8.25 -5.45
CA PRO A 23 19.86 7.42 -4.54
C PRO A 23 21.15 6.94 -5.22
N GLN A 24 22.28 7.24 -4.58
CA GLN A 24 23.63 6.94 -5.11
C GLN A 24 24.12 5.52 -4.77
N THR A 25 23.36 4.78 -3.95
CA THR A 25 23.70 3.44 -3.49
C THR A 25 22.52 2.50 -3.67
N PHE A 26 22.81 1.20 -3.81
CA PHE A 26 21.77 0.16 -3.85
C PHE A 26 20.90 0.20 -2.58
N ALA A 27 21.51 0.39 -1.41
CA ALA A 27 20.79 0.55 -0.14
C ALA A 27 19.82 1.75 -0.16
N GLY A 28 20.24 2.90 -0.71
CA GLY A 28 19.36 4.06 -0.87
C GLY A 28 18.17 3.78 -1.79
N LEU A 29 18.40 3.03 -2.87
CA LEU A 29 17.36 2.62 -3.81
C LEU A 29 16.34 1.68 -3.14
N VAL A 30 16.82 0.71 -2.36
CA VAL A 30 15.98 -0.20 -1.57
C VAL A 30 15.16 0.57 -0.54
N ASN A 31 15.76 1.50 0.21
CA ASN A 31 15.05 2.29 1.22
C ASN A 31 13.93 3.16 0.62
N VAL A 32 14.15 3.71 -0.57
CA VAL A 32 13.09 4.46 -1.29
C VAL A 32 11.91 3.54 -1.62
N ILE A 33 12.17 2.34 -2.15
CA ILE A 33 11.13 1.36 -2.48
C ILE A 33 10.40 0.88 -1.22
N VAL A 34 11.16 0.54 -0.16
CA VAL A 34 10.62 0.12 1.14
C VAL A 34 9.77 1.22 1.75
N GLY A 35 10.18 2.49 1.65
CA GLY A 35 9.39 3.64 2.09
C GLY A 35 8.03 3.73 1.40
N TYR A 36 7.97 3.52 0.08
CA TYR A 36 6.70 3.48 -0.63
C TYR A 36 5.82 2.30 -0.21
N ILE A 37 6.41 1.11 -0.04
CA ILE A 37 5.69 -0.08 0.41
C ILE A 37 5.12 0.12 1.83
N ASN A 38 5.90 0.72 2.74
CA ASN A 38 5.48 1.01 4.10
C ASN A 38 4.25 1.94 4.17
N ILE A 39 4.09 2.82 3.19
CA ILE A 39 2.89 3.67 3.04
C ILE A 39 1.78 2.93 2.30
N ALA A 40 2.11 2.16 1.27
CA ALA A 40 1.13 1.46 0.45
C ALA A 40 0.37 0.36 1.22
N ILE A 41 1.05 -0.42 2.06
CA ILE A 41 0.43 -1.51 2.84
C ILE A 41 -0.75 -1.01 3.69
N PRO A 42 -0.61 -0.03 4.60
CA PRO A 42 -1.73 0.44 5.42
C PRO A 42 -2.85 1.02 4.56
N VAL A 43 -2.53 1.72 3.46
CA VAL A 43 -3.54 2.25 2.52
C VAL A 43 -4.35 1.11 1.89
N LEU A 44 -3.68 0.04 1.43
CA LEU A 44 -4.33 -1.13 0.84
C LEU A 44 -5.19 -1.89 1.86
N ILE A 45 -4.74 -1.98 3.12
CA ILE A 45 -5.54 -2.57 4.20
C ILE A 45 -6.82 -1.75 4.41
N THR A 46 -6.71 -0.42 4.53
CA THR A 46 -7.88 0.45 4.69
C THR A 46 -8.84 0.32 3.50
N LEU A 47 -8.33 0.35 2.28
CA LEU A 47 -9.14 0.17 1.07
C LEU A 47 -9.80 -1.20 1.03
N GLY A 48 -9.06 -2.26 1.39
CA GLY A 48 -9.56 -3.63 1.43
C GLY A 48 -10.71 -3.80 2.42
N ILE A 49 -10.63 -3.17 3.59
CA ILE A 49 -11.73 -3.15 4.57
C ILE A 49 -12.97 -2.48 3.98
N VAL A 50 -12.81 -1.31 3.33
CA VAL A 50 -13.93 -0.59 2.71
C VAL A 50 -14.59 -1.42 1.61
N ILE A 51 -13.79 -2.02 0.72
CA ILE A 51 -14.28 -2.88 -0.36
C ILE A 51 -14.99 -4.12 0.20
N TYR A 52 -14.43 -4.74 1.24
CA TYR A 52 -15.06 -5.89 1.90
C TYR A 52 -16.39 -5.51 2.54
N MET A 53 -16.46 -4.38 3.26
CA MET A 53 -17.70 -3.90 3.85
C MET A 53 -18.76 -3.59 2.78
N TYR A 54 -18.37 -3.00 1.66
CA TYR A 54 -19.26 -2.77 0.52
C TYR A 54 -19.78 -4.08 -0.09
N GLY A 55 -18.90 -5.07 -0.28
CA GLY A 55 -19.26 -6.40 -0.77
C GLY A 55 -20.21 -7.14 0.17
N VAL A 56 -19.98 -7.05 1.47
CA VAL A 56 -20.87 -7.60 2.51
C VAL A 56 -22.23 -6.91 2.49
N SER A 57 -22.27 -5.57 2.53
CA SER A 57 -23.51 -4.79 2.59
C SER A 57 -24.41 -5.05 1.38
N THR A 58 -23.83 -5.14 0.18
CA THR A 58 -24.60 -5.35 -1.05
C THR A 58 -25.13 -6.78 -1.18
N ASN A 59 -24.48 -7.77 -0.56
CA ASN A 59 -24.84 -9.18 -0.69
C ASN A 59 -25.61 -9.74 0.53
N ILE A 60 -25.78 -8.97 1.60
CA ILE A 60 -26.49 -9.43 2.80
C ILE A 60 -27.97 -9.78 2.54
N LEU A 61 -28.59 -9.11 1.58
CA LEU A 61 -29.99 -9.35 1.21
C LEU A 61 -30.19 -10.66 0.42
N LYS A 62 -29.11 -11.25 -0.12
CA LYS A 62 -29.14 -12.51 -0.90
C LYS A 62 -29.02 -13.77 -0.02
N PHE A 63 -28.97 -13.62 1.31
CA PHE A 63 -28.82 -14.74 2.25
C PHE A 63 -30.02 -15.69 2.34
N GLY A 64 -31.16 -15.34 1.73
CA GLY A 64 -32.41 -16.10 1.79
C GLY A 64 -32.53 -17.26 0.80
N ASP A 65 -31.81 -17.23 -0.33
CA ASP A 65 -31.95 -18.22 -1.41
C ASP A 65 -31.01 -19.44 -1.24
N GLU A 66 -31.16 -20.45 -2.13
CA GLU A 66 -30.41 -21.72 -2.24
C GLU A 66 -28.88 -21.66 -2.03
N ASN A 67 -28.28 -20.47 -2.04
CA ASN A 67 -26.84 -20.25 -1.95
C ASN A 67 -26.36 -19.82 -0.55
N ARG A 68 -27.18 -19.95 0.49
CA ARG A 68 -26.85 -19.52 1.86
C ARG A 68 -25.52 -20.07 2.40
N GLU A 69 -25.19 -21.33 2.13
CA GLU A 69 -23.89 -21.90 2.54
C GLU A 69 -22.71 -21.24 1.83
N LYS A 70 -22.82 -20.98 0.53
CA LYS A 70 -21.78 -20.30 -0.25
C LYS A 70 -21.58 -18.86 0.23
N PHE A 71 -22.66 -18.16 0.54
CA PHE A 71 -22.59 -16.81 1.11
C PHE A 71 -21.93 -16.82 2.50
N LYS A 72 -22.31 -17.74 3.39
CA LYS A 72 -21.63 -17.91 4.68
C LYS A 72 -20.14 -18.17 4.51
N ALA A 73 -19.76 -19.05 3.59
CA ALA A 73 -18.36 -19.34 3.30
C ALA A 73 -17.62 -18.08 2.82
N TYR A 74 -18.21 -17.28 1.92
CA TYR A 74 -17.61 -16.03 1.44
C TYR A 74 -17.34 -15.03 2.57
N PHE A 75 -18.29 -14.89 3.50
CA PHE A 75 -18.14 -14.00 4.66
C PHE A 75 -16.98 -14.44 5.55
N VAL A 76 -16.91 -15.74 5.87
CA VAL A 76 -15.85 -16.33 6.71
C VAL A 76 -14.48 -16.22 6.04
N TRP A 77 -14.39 -16.52 4.74
CA TRP A 77 -13.13 -16.39 4.00
C TRP A 77 -12.66 -14.94 3.92
N GLY A 78 -13.58 -14.00 3.70
CA GLY A 78 -13.22 -12.58 3.62
C GLY A 78 -12.72 -12.01 4.95
N ILE A 79 -13.38 -12.34 6.08
CA ILE A 79 -12.88 -11.92 7.40
C ILE A 79 -11.54 -12.58 7.73
N LEU A 80 -11.34 -13.84 7.34
CA LEU A 80 -10.10 -14.57 7.57
C LEU A 80 -8.92 -13.92 6.81
N ILE A 81 -9.13 -13.52 5.56
CA ILE A 81 -8.12 -12.83 4.75
C ILE A 81 -7.78 -11.48 5.38
N LEU A 82 -8.79 -10.68 5.75
CA LEU A 82 -8.57 -9.40 6.42
C LEU A 82 -7.81 -9.57 7.74
N PHE A 83 -8.15 -10.60 8.52
CA PHE A 83 -7.46 -10.94 9.75
C PHE A 83 -5.98 -11.24 9.50
N PHE A 84 -5.63 -12.05 8.51
CA PHE A 84 -4.24 -12.33 8.19
C PHE A 84 -3.48 -11.09 7.68
N MET A 85 -4.10 -10.27 6.83
CA MET A 85 -3.50 -9.02 6.33
C MET A 85 -3.08 -8.08 7.48
N VAL A 86 -3.97 -7.91 8.47
CA VAL A 86 -3.70 -7.05 9.64
C VAL A 86 -2.75 -7.75 10.63
N SER A 87 -2.94 -9.04 10.87
CA SER A 87 -2.17 -9.80 11.86
C SER A 87 -0.70 -9.89 11.51
N ILE A 88 -0.34 -10.22 10.25
CA ILE A 88 1.06 -10.33 9.85
C ILE A 88 1.77 -8.99 10.07
N TRP A 89 1.17 -7.89 9.62
CA TRP A 89 1.78 -6.56 9.78
C TRP A 89 1.85 -6.10 11.23
N GLY A 90 0.82 -6.39 12.03
CA GLY A 90 0.81 -6.14 13.47
C GLY A 90 1.89 -6.91 14.22
N ILE A 91 2.06 -8.20 13.90
CA ILE A 91 3.09 -9.05 14.48
C ILE A 91 4.49 -8.57 14.09
N LEU A 92 4.72 -8.20 12.82
CA LEU A 92 6.00 -7.65 12.38
C LEU A 92 6.38 -6.38 13.15
N ARG A 93 5.42 -5.49 13.39
CA ARG A 93 5.63 -4.27 14.20
C ARG A 93 5.90 -4.59 15.66
N LEU A 94 5.15 -5.53 16.24
CA LEU A 94 5.38 -5.97 17.61
C LEU A 94 6.78 -6.56 17.75
N LEU A 95 7.21 -7.37 16.79
CA LEU A 95 8.55 -7.96 16.75
C LEU A 95 9.64 -6.90 16.65
N GLN A 96 9.48 -5.93 15.75
CA GLN A 96 10.40 -4.80 15.62
C GLN A 96 10.52 -4.00 16.92
N SER A 97 9.38 -3.71 17.57
CA SER A 97 9.35 -2.99 18.85
C SER A 97 9.95 -3.79 20.00
N THR A 98 9.77 -5.11 20.00
CA THR A 98 10.26 -5.99 21.08
C THR A 98 11.76 -6.18 21.01
N PHE A 99 12.28 -6.35 19.79
CA PHE A 99 13.70 -6.61 19.54
C PHE A 99 14.49 -5.34 19.15
N ASN A 100 13.85 -4.17 19.20
CA ASN A 100 14.43 -2.88 18.80
C ASN A 100 15.16 -2.94 17.45
N LEU A 101 14.54 -3.62 16.48
CA LEU A 101 15.12 -3.81 15.15
C LEU A 101 15.01 -2.49 14.38
N PRO A 102 16.05 -2.11 13.59
CA PRO A 102 15.96 -0.97 12.70
C PRO A 102 14.76 -1.14 11.76
N THR A 103 13.83 -0.18 11.80
CA THR A 103 12.79 -0.08 10.78
C THR A 103 13.46 0.39 9.50
N GLY A 104 13.45 -0.45 8.47
CA GLY A 104 14.02 -0.13 7.15
C GLY A 104 13.33 1.06 6.47
#